data_AF-A0A0P1B1A3-F1
#
_entry.id   AF-A0A0P1B1A3-F1
#
_cell.length_a   1.000
_cell.length_b   1.000
_cell.length_c   1.000
_cell.angle_alpha   90.00
_cell.angle_beta   90.00
_cell.angle_gamma   90.00
#
_symmetry.space_group_name_H-M   'P 1'
#
loop_
_entity.id
_entity.type
_entity.pdbx_description
1 polymer ?
#
loop_
_entity_poly.entity_id
_entity_poly.type
_entity_poly.pdbx_seq_one_letter_code
_entity_poly.pdbx_strand_id
1 'polypeptide(L)'
;MSCIPDFGASLPKKFKSAVMGDIPGLDIKKLFRMVVLGPSFCGKNNLTLFILKHSPHVFAHLTIIATNPHQELYKYLRDKLENFTTFADPNTPPKVDQVRHTPMSLNNPELVIIDDYSNDKLLQKNIFSHYYTRGRHFKLSAIFLSHI
;
A
#
# COMPACT_ATOMS: atom_id res chain seq x y z
N MET A 1 -32.12 23.35 5.92
CA MET A 1 -31.74 22.42 4.84
C MET A 1 -31.68 21.03 5.45
N SER A 2 -32.47 20.07 4.96
CA SER A 2 -32.38 18.68 5.41
C SER A 2 -31.27 17.97 4.61
N CYS A 3 -30.19 17.61 5.29
CA CYS A 3 -29.13 16.81 4.70
C CYS A 3 -29.60 15.36 4.61
N ILE A 4 -29.15 14.62 3.59
CA ILE A 4 -29.35 13.17 3.53
C ILE A 4 -28.73 12.55 4.79
N PRO A 5 -29.47 11.74 5.56
CA PRO A 5 -28.93 11.05 6.73
C PRO A 5 -27.76 10.14 6.36
N ASP A 6 -26.76 10.02 7.23
CA ASP A 6 -25.64 9.10 7.02
C ASP A 6 -26.10 7.64 7.22
N PHE A 7 -26.62 7.06 6.15
CA PHE A 7 -27.04 5.65 6.13
C PHE A 7 -25.86 4.69 6.34
N GLY A 8 -24.63 5.09 6.01
CA GLY A 8 -23.42 4.30 6.24
C GLY A 8 -23.09 4.19 7.73
N ALA A 9 -23.18 5.31 8.46
CA ALA A 9 -23.08 5.33 9.92
C ALA A 9 -24.23 4.56 10.59
N SER A 10 -25.37 4.44 9.92
CA SER A 10 -26.57 3.75 10.42
C SER A 10 -26.56 2.23 10.16
N LEU A 11 -25.54 1.70 9.45
CA LEU A 11 -25.41 0.26 9.21
C LEU A 11 -25.28 -0.51 10.53
N PRO A 12 -26.07 -1.59 10.74
CA PRO A 12 -25.90 -2.48 11.88
C PRO A 12 -24.46 -3.00 11.97
N LYS A 13 -23.91 -3.14 13.19
CA LYS A 13 -22.51 -3.56 13.42
C LYS A 13 -22.13 -4.84 12.66
N LYS A 14 -23.07 -5.79 12.48
CA LYS A 14 -22.87 -7.02 11.71
C LYS A 14 -22.56 -6.81 10.22
N PHE A 15 -22.91 -5.66 9.65
CA PHE A 15 -22.62 -5.29 8.26
C PHE A 15 -21.49 -4.28 8.14
N LYS A 16 -20.99 -3.73 9.26
CA LYS A 16 -19.86 -2.81 9.25
C LYS A 16 -18.57 -3.61 9.18
N SER A 17 -17.80 -3.40 8.11
CA SER A 17 -16.41 -3.85 8.08
C SER A 17 -15.63 -3.21 9.22
N ALA A 18 -14.79 -3.97 9.92
CA ALA A 18 -13.91 -3.44 10.97
C ALA A 18 -13.19 -2.18 10.46
N VAL A 19 -13.38 -1.07 11.17
CA VAL A 19 -12.71 0.21 10.86
C VAL A 19 -11.24 0.02 11.20
N MET A 20 -10.40 0.07 10.18
CA MET A 20 -8.95 0.17 10.35
C MET A 20 -8.70 1.60 10.79
N GLY A 21 -8.23 1.78 12.03
CA GLY A 21 -8.01 3.10 12.63
C GLY A 21 -6.97 3.94 11.89
N ASP A 22 -6.46 4.96 12.56
CA ASP A 22 -5.52 5.91 11.97
C ASP A 22 -4.06 5.60 12.34
N ILE A 23 -3.13 6.17 11.57
CA ILE A 23 -1.70 6.24 11.85
C ILE A 23 -1.47 7.59 12.53
N PRO A 24 -1.35 7.65 13.88
CA PRO A 24 -1.43 8.91 14.61
C PRO A 24 -0.35 9.93 14.21
N GLY A 25 0.87 9.47 13.91
CA GLY A 25 1.98 10.33 13.52
C GLY A 25 1.86 10.95 12.12
N LEU A 26 0.88 10.52 11.33
CA LEU A 26 0.66 10.98 9.94
C LEU A 26 -0.74 11.55 9.72
N ASP A 27 -1.67 11.37 10.66
CA ASP A 27 -3.09 11.69 10.52
C ASP A 27 -3.73 11.10 9.24
N ILE A 28 -3.35 9.86 8.89
CA ILE A 28 -3.92 9.12 7.76
C ILE A 28 -4.51 7.78 8.23
N LYS A 29 -5.47 7.25 7.47
CA LYS A 29 -6.04 5.91 7.73
C LYS A 29 -4.96 4.84 7.60
N LYS A 30 -4.97 3.80 8.44
CA LYS A 30 -4.07 2.63 8.32
C LYS A 30 -4.25 1.88 7.00
N LEU A 31 -5.47 1.90 6.45
CA LEU A 31 -5.81 1.33 5.16
C LEU A 31 -6.00 2.45 4.12
N PHE A 32 -5.01 2.64 3.26
CA PHE A 32 -5.00 3.74 2.29
C PHE A 32 -4.49 3.30 0.92
N ARG A 33 -4.77 4.12 -0.09
CA ARG A 33 -4.22 4.00 -1.43
C ARG A 33 -3.69 5.36 -1.82
N MET A 34 -2.39 5.44 -2.06
CA MET A 34 -1.68 6.68 -2.34
C MET A 34 -1.01 6.59 -3.69
N VAL A 35 -1.14 7.64 -4.51
CA VAL A 35 -0.37 7.82 -5.74
C VAL A 35 0.52 9.02 -5.52
N VAL A 36 1.84 8.81 -5.63
CA VAL A 36 2.85 9.86 -5.50
C VAL A 36 3.40 10.14 -6.89
N LEU A 37 3.09 11.33 -7.39
CA LEU A 37 3.51 11.81 -8.70
C LEU A 37 4.61 12.86 -8.52
N GLY A 38 5.67 12.77 -9.31
CA GLY A 38 6.67 13.83 -9.38
C GLY A 38 7.84 13.47 -10.29
N PRO A 39 8.64 14.46 -10.72
CA PRO A 39 9.82 14.20 -11.52
C PRO A 39 10.86 13.35 -10.77
N SER A 40 11.88 12.89 -11.49
CA SER A 40 13.02 12.21 -10.85
C SER A 40 13.65 13.12 -9.78
N PHE A 41 14.07 12.53 -8.67
CA PHE A 41 14.72 13.23 -7.54
C PHE A 41 13.85 14.23 -6.75
N CYS A 42 12.53 14.30 -6.96
CA CYS A 42 11.65 15.20 -6.21
C CYS A 42 11.29 14.72 -4.78
N GLY A 43 11.91 13.64 -4.30
CA GLY A 43 11.68 13.11 -2.95
C GLY A 43 10.56 12.09 -2.80
N LYS A 44 10.05 11.47 -3.88
CA LYS A 44 9.02 10.40 -3.79
C LYS A 44 9.42 9.28 -2.82
N ASN A 45 10.63 8.76 -3.00
CA ASN A 45 11.21 7.72 -2.15
C ASN A 45 11.37 8.18 -0.69
N ASN A 46 11.71 9.45 -0.48
CA ASN A 46 11.83 10.04 0.85
C ASN A 46 10.46 10.12 1.55
N LEU A 47 9.40 10.49 0.83
CA LEU A 47 8.04 10.47 1.38
C LEU A 47 7.62 9.05 1.78
N THR A 48 7.93 8.04 0.96
CA THR A 48 7.65 6.63 1.30
C THR A 48 8.39 6.20 2.57
N LEU A 49 9.67 6.54 2.71
CA LEU A 49 10.43 6.28 3.93
C LEU A 49 9.86 7.02 5.14
N PHE A 50 9.45 8.28 4.95
CA PHE A 50 8.83 9.07 6.00
C PHE A 50 7.56 8.40 6.52
N ILE A 51 6.71 7.88 5.62
CA ILE A 51 5.51 7.14 5.98
C ILE A 51 5.87 5.87 6.76
N LEU A 52 6.81 5.06 6.27
CA LEU A 52 7.24 3.84 6.95
C LEU A 52 7.79 4.12 8.35
N LYS A 53 8.66 5.13 8.48
CA LYS A 53 9.26 5.54 9.76
C LYS A 53 8.21 5.97 10.80
N HIS A 54 7.13 6.64 10.36
CA HIS A 54 6.05 7.10 11.23
C HIS A 54 4.89 6.10 11.36
N SER A 55 5.04 4.89 10.81
CA SER A 55 4.06 3.80 10.89
C SER A 55 4.58 2.56 11.65
N PRO A 56 5.26 2.70 12.81
CA PRO A 56 5.78 1.54 13.53
C PRO A 56 4.62 0.63 13.97
N HIS A 57 4.81 -0.68 13.82
CA HIS A 57 3.82 -1.71 14.17
C HIS A 57 2.45 -1.57 13.50
N VAL A 58 2.35 -0.81 12.40
CA VAL A 58 1.09 -0.66 11.64
C VAL A 58 0.93 -1.79 10.62
N PHE A 59 1.98 -2.06 9.85
CA PHE A 59 1.95 -3.04 8.76
C PHE A 59 2.58 -4.36 9.21
N ALA A 60 1.91 -5.46 8.92
CA ALA A 60 2.42 -6.79 9.24
C ALA A 60 3.52 -7.26 8.27
N HIS A 61 3.42 -6.84 7.01
CA HIS A 61 4.37 -7.18 5.96
C HIS A 61 4.45 -6.08 4.90
N LEU A 62 5.61 -5.96 4.26
CA LEU A 62 5.88 -5.04 3.17
C LEU A 62 6.16 -5.81 1.87
N THR A 63 5.42 -5.54 0.80
CA THR A 63 5.70 -6.08 -0.53
C THR A 63 6.14 -4.96 -1.45
N ILE A 64 7.30 -5.11 -2.09
CA ILE A 64 7.86 -4.12 -3.00
C ILE A 64 7.89 -4.72 -4.41
N ILE A 65 7.24 -4.03 -5.34
CA ILE A 65 7.22 -4.33 -6.77
C ILE A 65 7.92 -3.16 -7.47
N ALA A 66 9.14 -3.37 -7.94
CA ALA A 66 9.95 -2.31 -8.55
C ALA A 66 10.72 -2.84 -9.76
N THR A 67 10.77 -2.05 -10.84
CA THR A 67 11.55 -2.34 -12.05
C THR A 67 13.06 -2.32 -11.79
N ASN A 68 13.50 -1.47 -10.87
CA ASN A 68 14.89 -1.39 -10.43
C ASN A 68 15.01 -1.78 -8.94
N PRO A 69 15.15 -3.08 -8.62
CA PRO A 69 15.19 -3.56 -7.25
C PRO A 69 16.49 -3.21 -6.51
N HIS A 70 17.50 -2.67 -7.20
CA HIS A 70 18.83 -2.39 -6.66
C HIS A 70 19.04 -0.96 -6.16
N GLN A 71 17.99 -0.13 -6.13
CA GLN A 71 18.07 1.21 -5.53
C GLN A 71 18.48 1.13 -4.05
N GLU A 72 19.23 2.13 -3.57
CA GLU A 72 19.73 2.21 -2.19
C GLU A 72 18.61 2.09 -1.15
N LEU A 73 17.45 2.70 -1.43
CA LEU A 73 16.23 2.60 -0.63
C LEU A 73 15.86 1.13 -0.35
N TYR A 74 15.84 0.32 -1.39
CA TYR A 74 15.41 -1.06 -1.31
C TYR A 74 16.42 -1.93 -0.64
N LYS A 75 17.71 -1.66 -0.86
CA LYS A 75 18.78 -2.31 -0.10
C LYS A 75 18.64 -2.02 1.39
N TYR A 76 18.44 -0.76 1.77
CA TYR A 76 18.19 -0.38 3.16
C TYR A 76 16.96 -1.07 3.75
N LEU A 77 15.85 -1.13 3.01
CA LEU A 77 14.64 -1.82 3.47
C LEU A 77 14.84 -3.33 3.61
N ARG A 78 15.56 -3.99 2.69
CA ARG A 78 15.95 -5.41 2.82
C ARG A 78 16.72 -5.64 4.11
N ASP A 79 17.75 -4.84 4.32
CA ASP A 79 18.67 -5.01 5.45
C ASP A 79 17.99 -4.73 6.80
N LYS A 80 16.98 -3.84 6.84
CA LYS A 80 16.31 -3.46 8.09
C LYS A 80 15.07 -4.27 8.42
N LEU A 81 14.35 -4.73 7.41
CA LEU A 81 13.06 -5.40 7.59
C LEU A 81 13.15 -6.90 7.34
N GLU A 82 14.20 -7.39 6.66
CA GLU A 82 14.48 -8.81 6.41
C GLU A 82 13.20 -9.62 6.12
N ASN A 83 12.80 -10.48 7.07
CA ASN A 83 11.66 -11.40 6.98
C ASN A 83 10.29 -10.72 6.87
N PHE A 84 10.20 -9.42 7.11
CA PHE A 84 8.98 -8.63 6.99
C PHE A 84 8.86 -7.91 5.64
N THR A 85 9.77 -8.17 4.69
CA THR A 85 9.73 -7.58 3.35
C THR A 85 9.92 -8.61 2.24
N THR A 86 9.03 -8.59 1.25
CA THR A 86 9.11 -9.38 0.02
C THR A 86 9.38 -8.46 -1.17
N PHE A 87 10.37 -8.80 -1.99
CA PHE A 87 10.60 -8.15 -3.28
C PHE A 87 10.06 -9.04 -4.39
N ALA A 88 9.02 -8.58 -5.08
CA ALA A 88 8.43 -9.33 -6.17
C ALA A 88 9.03 -8.92 -7.52
N ASP A 89 9.09 -9.88 -8.44
CA ASP A 89 9.48 -9.60 -9.82
C ASP A 89 8.42 -8.73 -10.51
N PRO A 90 8.78 -7.54 -11.03
CA PRO A 90 7.86 -6.68 -11.76
C PRO A 90 7.31 -7.31 -13.03
N ASN A 91 8.05 -8.23 -13.68
CA ASN A 91 7.58 -8.90 -14.90
C ASN A 91 6.53 -9.97 -14.61
N THR A 92 6.55 -10.53 -13.40
CA THR A 92 5.63 -11.56 -12.93
C THR A 92 5.01 -11.17 -11.59
N PRO A 93 4.28 -10.04 -11.54
CA PRO A 93 3.77 -9.51 -10.29
C PRO A 93 2.76 -10.47 -9.66
N PRO A 94 2.79 -10.66 -8.33
CA PRO A 94 1.83 -11.51 -7.67
C PRO A 94 0.42 -10.92 -7.80
N LYS A 95 -0.59 -11.77 -7.77
CA LYS A 95 -1.97 -11.30 -7.70
C LYS A 95 -2.27 -10.76 -6.31
N VAL A 96 -3.27 -9.88 -6.21
CA VAL A 96 -3.68 -9.20 -4.95
C VAL A 96 -3.94 -10.20 -3.82
N ASP A 97 -4.53 -11.35 -4.11
CA ASP A 97 -4.83 -12.43 -3.17
C ASP A 97 -3.60 -13.24 -2.75
N GLN A 98 -2.52 -13.21 -3.55
CA GLN A 98 -1.25 -13.90 -3.28
C GLN A 98 -0.26 -13.04 -2.50
N VAL A 99 -0.47 -11.72 -2.45
CA VAL A 99 0.41 -10.78 -1.76
C VAL A 99 0.29 -10.87 -0.24
N ARG A 100 -0.85 -11.33 0.26
CA ARG A 100 -1.14 -11.32 1.68
C ARG A 100 -0.41 -12.47 2.38
N HIS A 101 0.43 -12.15 3.36
CA HIS A 101 1.20 -13.12 4.14
C HIS A 101 0.49 -13.53 5.43
N THR A 102 -0.41 -12.69 5.94
CA THR A 102 -1.12 -12.91 7.20
C THR A 102 -2.58 -13.33 7.00
N PRO A 103 -3.15 -14.19 7.88
CA PRO A 103 -4.57 -14.51 7.85
C PRO A 103 -5.46 -13.25 7.90
N MET A 104 -6.57 -13.26 7.17
CA MET A 104 -7.55 -12.14 7.17
C MET A 104 -8.17 -11.91 8.56
N SER A 105 -8.21 -12.95 9.41
CA SER A 105 -8.74 -12.89 10.78
C SER A 105 -7.93 -11.98 11.71
N LEU A 106 -6.63 -11.79 11.47
CA LEU A 106 -5.77 -10.95 12.30
C LEU A 106 -6.00 -9.45 12.07
N ASN A 107 -6.70 -9.08 11.00
CA ASN A 107 -7.09 -7.71 10.65
C ASN A 107 -5.93 -6.68 10.64
N ASN A 108 -4.68 -7.13 10.54
CA ASN A 108 -3.52 -6.27 10.35
C ASN A 108 -3.38 -5.92 8.86
N PRO A 109 -3.15 -4.63 8.52
CA PRO A 109 -2.83 -4.25 7.16
C PRO A 109 -1.46 -4.77 6.73
N GLU A 110 -1.31 -4.99 5.44
CA GLU A 110 0.00 -5.12 4.78
C GLU A 110 0.16 -3.97 3.79
N LEU A 111 1.40 -3.59 3.50
CA LEU A 111 1.70 -2.48 2.61
C LEU A 111 2.33 -3.00 1.32
N VAL A 112 1.84 -2.49 0.20
CA VAL A 112 2.42 -2.74 -1.12
C VAL A 112 2.98 -1.44 -1.67
N ILE A 113 4.25 -1.44 -2.05
CA ILE A 113 4.89 -0.34 -2.77
C ILE A 113 5.09 -0.79 -4.21
N ILE A 114 4.58 -0.01 -5.16
CA ILE A 114 4.73 -0.23 -6.59
C ILE A 114 5.49 0.98 -7.14
N ASP A 115 6.75 0.78 -7.52
CA ASP A 115 7.63 1.85 -8.02
C ASP A 115 7.78 1.82 -9.53
N ASP A 116 7.99 3.02 -10.07
CA ASP A 116 8.18 3.32 -11.49
C ASP A 116 7.13 2.71 -12.43
N TYR A 117 5.86 2.70 -12.01
CA TYR A 117 4.78 2.08 -12.79
C TYR A 117 4.43 2.86 -14.07
N SER A 118 4.75 4.16 -14.15
CA SER A 118 4.52 4.99 -15.34
C SER A 118 5.23 4.48 -16.58
N ASN A 119 6.36 3.81 -16.39
CA ASN A 119 7.22 3.39 -17.49
C ASN A 119 6.81 2.03 -18.09
N ASP A 120 5.91 1.29 -17.44
CA ASP A 120 5.51 -0.06 -17.85
C ASP A 120 3.98 -0.18 -18.08
N LYS A 121 3.61 -0.38 -19.34
CA LYS A 121 2.22 -0.55 -19.78
C LYS A 121 1.56 -1.81 -19.21
N LEU A 122 2.33 -2.86 -18.94
CA LEU A 122 1.83 -4.10 -18.33
C LEU A 122 1.54 -3.89 -16.85
N LEU A 123 2.42 -3.20 -16.11
CA LEU A 123 2.16 -2.84 -14.70
C LEU A 123 0.90 -1.97 -14.58
N GLN A 124 0.73 -0.98 -15.46
CA GLN A 124 -0.45 -0.11 -15.47
C GLN A 124 -1.75 -0.89 -15.69
N LYS A 125 -1.79 -1.79 -16.68
CA LYS A 125 -3.00 -2.53 -17.02
C LYS A 125 -3.33 -3.60 -15.98
N ASN A 126 -2.34 -4.39 -15.59
CA ASN A 126 -2.54 -5.66 -14.87
C ASN A 126 -2.33 -5.55 -13.35
N ILE A 127 -1.65 -4.52 -12.86
CA ILE A 127 -1.41 -4.35 -11.42
C ILE A 127 -2.22 -3.20 -10.87
N PHE A 128 -2.10 -2.01 -11.48
CA PHE A 128 -2.67 -0.79 -10.90
C PHE A 128 -4.18 -0.94 -10.62
N SER A 129 -4.94 -1.36 -11.64
CA SER A 129 -6.39 -1.55 -11.53
C SER A 129 -6.74 -2.53 -10.40
N HIS A 130 -6.04 -3.66 -10.32
CA HIS A 130 -6.32 -4.72 -9.36
C HIS A 130 -5.93 -4.34 -7.93
N TYR A 131 -4.72 -3.80 -7.71
CA TYR A 131 -4.27 -3.43 -6.38
C TYR A 131 -5.03 -2.21 -5.85
N TYR A 132 -5.30 -1.23 -6.72
CA TYR A 132 -6.04 -0.03 -6.34
C TYR A 132 -7.51 -0.35 -6.01
N THR A 133 -8.19 -1.20 -6.79
CA THR A 133 -9.60 -1.51 -6.55
C THR A 133 -9.78 -2.62 -5.51
N ARG A 134 -9.08 -3.76 -5.69
CA ARG A 134 -9.30 -4.97 -4.90
C ARG A 134 -8.45 -5.02 -3.64
N GLY A 135 -7.29 -4.37 -3.60
CA GLY A 135 -6.35 -4.44 -2.46
C GLY A 135 -7.00 -4.13 -1.11
N ARG A 136 -7.93 -3.17 -1.07
CA ARG A 136 -8.69 -2.82 0.14
C ARG A 136 -9.47 -4.01 0.73
N HIS A 137 -10.05 -4.86 -0.11
CA HIS A 137 -10.79 -6.04 0.34
C HIS A 137 -9.88 -7.08 1.00
N PHE A 138 -8.59 -7.07 0.65
CA PHE A 138 -7.54 -7.91 1.24
C PHE A 138 -6.74 -7.17 2.32
N LYS A 139 -7.24 -6.03 2.82
CA LYS A 139 -6.60 -5.15 3.82
C LYS A 139 -5.17 -4.74 3.41
N LEU A 140 -4.96 -4.51 2.12
CA LEU A 140 -3.71 -4.00 1.60
C LEU A 140 -3.78 -2.48 1.48
N SER A 141 -2.82 -1.80 2.10
CA SER A 141 -2.48 -0.43 1.75
C SER A 141 -1.54 -0.44 0.55
N ALA A 142 -1.65 0.57 -0.29
CA ALA A 142 -0.83 0.66 -1.50
C ALA A 142 -0.24 2.06 -1.68
N ILE A 143 1.05 2.12 -2.04
CA ILE A 143 1.75 3.32 -2.48
C ILE A 143 2.22 3.07 -3.91
N PHE A 144 1.74 3.88 -4.84
CA PHE A 144 2.15 3.88 -6.23
C PHE A 144 3.08 5.07 -6.47
N LEU A 145 4.31 4.84 -6.89
CA LEU A 145 5.27 5.88 -7.23
C LEU A 145 5.36 6.00 -8.75
N SER A 146 5.18 7.21 -9.26
CA SER A 146 5.17 7.50 -10.70
C SER A 146 6.05 8.69 -11.03
N HIS A 147 6.56 8.68 -12.26
CA HIS A 147 7.05 9.89 -12.92
C HIS A 147 5.89 10.62 -13.60
N ILE A 148 6.05 11.94 -13.75
CA ILE A 148 5.18 12.83 -14.54
C ILE A 148 5.88 13.12 -15.86
#